data_AF-A0A2S8PJ98-F1
#
_entry.id   AF-A0A2S8PJ98-F1
#
_cell.length_a   1.000
_cell.length_b   1.000
_cell.length_c   1.000
_cell.angle_alpha   90.00
_cell.angle_beta   90.00
_cell.angle_gamma   90.00
#
_symmetry.space_group_name_H-M   'P 1'
#
loop_
_entity.id
_entity.type
_entity.pdbx_description
1 polymer ?
#
loop_
_entity_poly.entity_id
_entity_poly.type
_entity_poly.pdbx_seq_one_letter_code
_entity_poly.pdbx_strand_id
1 'polypeptide(L)'
;MMKQLIVGDAFQELTTTRRVLERLPDEHMSWKPHVKSMALGGLATHLINLLNWQVAIFLYPELDLSTVPVRREPLASRQDILNEFDSNIVKLEELLAECDEKMLGEEWTLRNGDHIILRQPRAIALRTFGLSHMVHHRAQLGV
;
A
#
# COMPACT_ATOMS: atom_id res chain seq x y z
N MET A 1 -4.79 -23.57 -1.90
CA MET A 1 -3.48 -23.34 -2.60
C MET A 1 -3.34 -21.88 -2.99
N MET A 2 -4.41 -21.27 -3.52
CA MET A 2 -4.43 -19.87 -3.93
C MET A 2 -4.13 -18.91 -2.76
N LYS A 3 -4.76 -19.11 -1.59
CA LYS A 3 -4.49 -18.29 -0.39
C LYS A 3 -2.99 -18.28 -0.05
N GLN A 4 -2.35 -19.45 -0.01
CA GLN A 4 -0.95 -19.56 0.37
C GLN A 4 -0.01 -18.79 -0.59
N LEU A 5 -0.29 -18.81 -1.89
CA LEU A 5 0.50 -18.08 -2.88
C LEU A 5 0.32 -16.56 -2.73
N ILE A 6 -0.92 -16.09 -2.58
CA ILE A 6 -1.23 -14.66 -2.40
C ILE A 6 -0.60 -14.13 -1.11
N VAL A 7 -0.81 -14.85 -0.01
CA VAL A 7 -0.29 -14.48 1.31
C VAL A 7 1.24 -14.50 1.31
N GLY A 8 1.86 -15.53 0.71
CA GLY A 8 3.32 -15.60 0.58
C GLY A 8 3.91 -14.44 -0.21
N ASP A 9 3.30 -14.08 -1.35
CA ASP A 9 3.70 -12.93 -2.17
C ASP A 9 3.58 -11.61 -1.38
N ALA A 10 2.47 -11.42 -0.65
CA ALA A 10 2.26 -10.25 0.19
C ALA A 10 3.34 -10.12 1.27
N PHE A 11 3.60 -11.16 2.05
CA PHE A 11 4.64 -11.14 3.09
C PHE A 11 6.03 -10.81 2.53
N GLN A 12 6.40 -11.40 1.38
CA GLN A 12 7.69 -11.16 0.75
C GLN A 12 7.85 -9.69 0.31
N GLU A 13 6.82 -9.12 -0.33
CA GLU A 13 6.87 -7.74 -0.81
C GLU A 13 6.81 -6.71 0.32
N LEU A 14 6.04 -6.99 1.39
CA LEU A 14 5.99 -6.14 2.58
C LEU A 14 7.33 -6.14 3.33
N THR A 15 7.94 -7.31 3.51
CA THR A 15 9.29 -7.44 4.11
C THR A 15 10.33 -6.66 3.30
N THR A 16 10.29 -6.78 1.98
CA THR A 16 11.22 -6.06 1.10
C THR A 16 11.00 -4.55 1.17
N THR A 17 9.75 -4.10 1.19
CA THR A 17 9.41 -2.68 1.32
C THR A 17 9.88 -2.12 2.65
N ARG A 18 9.67 -2.84 3.75
CA ARG A 18 10.16 -2.46 5.09
C ARG A 18 11.67 -2.25 5.12
N ARG A 19 12.42 -3.13 4.48
CA ARG A 19 13.89 -3.02 4.35
C ARG A 19 14.32 -1.81 3.52
N VAL A 20 13.55 -1.40 2.53
CA VAL A 20 13.87 -0.16 1.79
C VAL A 20 13.61 1.05 2.69
N LEU A 21 12.45 1.10 3.35
CA LEU A 21 12.07 2.21 4.23
C LEU A 21 13.06 2.44 5.38
N GLU A 22 13.63 1.38 5.95
CA GLU A 22 14.58 1.52 7.06
C GLU A 22 15.93 2.14 6.68
N ARG A 23 16.21 2.27 5.37
CA ARG A 23 17.45 2.83 4.82
C ARG A 23 17.30 4.27 4.35
N LEU A 24 16.12 4.87 4.50
CA LEU A 24 15.89 6.25 4.05
C LEU A 24 16.70 7.26 4.89
N PRO A 25 17.47 8.16 4.25
CA PRO A 25 18.17 9.24 4.94
C PRO A 25 17.19 10.36 5.34
N ASP A 26 17.11 10.67 6.63
CA ASP A 26 16.23 11.70 7.20
C ASP A 26 16.51 13.08 6.60
N GLU A 27 17.77 13.40 6.33
CA GLU A 27 18.22 14.66 5.74
C GLU A 27 17.74 14.89 4.30
N HIS A 28 17.17 13.88 3.64
CA HIS A 28 16.71 13.96 2.25
C HIS A 28 15.20 13.83 2.10
N MET A 29 14.41 13.90 3.17
CA MET A 29 12.94 13.78 3.08
C MET A 29 12.30 14.80 2.11
N SER A 30 12.91 15.98 1.94
CA SER A 30 12.46 17.01 0.99
C SER A 30 13.09 16.90 -0.41
N TRP A 31 14.06 16.00 -0.62
CA TRP A 31 14.75 15.84 -1.90
C TRP A 31 13.81 15.29 -2.97
N LYS A 32 14.02 15.75 -4.21
CA LYS A 32 13.30 15.32 -5.40
C LYS A 32 14.30 15.05 -6.54
N PRO A 33 14.16 13.95 -7.30
CA PRO A 33 14.96 13.74 -8.51
C PRO A 33 14.58 14.72 -9.62
N HIS A 34 13.34 15.20 -9.62
CA HIS A 34 12.83 16.20 -10.56
C HIS A 34 11.69 17.01 -9.93
N VAL A 35 11.49 18.27 -10.36
CA VAL A 35 10.46 19.18 -9.80
C VAL A 35 9.04 18.62 -9.84
N LYS A 36 8.72 17.80 -10.85
CA LYS A 36 7.42 17.13 -11.01
C LYS A 36 7.25 15.87 -10.15
N SER A 37 8.33 15.35 -9.57
CA SER A 37 8.29 14.14 -8.74
C SER A 37 7.86 14.45 -7.31
N MET A 38 7.36 13.42 -6.62
CA MET A 38 7.19 13.46 -5.17
C MET A 38 8.55 13.65 -4.49
N ALA A 39 8.56 14.32 -3.34
CA ALA A 39 9.73 14.31 -2.47
C ALA A 39 9.89 12.92 -1.84
N LEU A 40 11.11 12.57 -1.39
CA LEU A 40 11.39 11.28 -0.78
C LEU A 40 10.41 10.92 0.34
N GLY A 41 10.18 11.84 1.28
CA GLY A 41 9.23 11.65 2.38
C GLY A 41 7.79 11.52 1.90
N GLY A 42 7.42 12.24 0.83
CA GLY A 42 6.11 12.12 0.19
C GLY A 42 5.90 10.75 -0.46
N LEU A 43 6.90 10.24 -1.16
CA LEU A 43 6.86 8.92 -1.79
C LEU A 43 6.85 7.79 -0.75
N ALA A 44 7.65 7.90 0.32
CA ALA A 44 7.62 6.96 1.43
C ALA A 44 6.26 6.95 2.13
N THR A 45 5.68 8.14 2.37
CA THR A 45 4.31 8.27 2.90
C THR A 45 3.28 7.66 1.96
N HIS A 46 3.47 7.79 0.64
CA HIS A 46 2.59 7.16 -0.32
C HIS A 46 2.61 5.62 -0.22
N LEU A 47 3.76 4.99 0.04
CA LEU A 47 3.81 3.53 0.28
C LEU A 47 2.98 3.11 1.50
N ILE A 48 2.91 3.95 2.54
CA ILE A 48 2.05 3.70 3.69
C ILE A 48 0.56 3.82 3.29
N ASN A 49 0.21 4.78 2.45
CA ASN A 49 -1.16 4.88 1.91
C ASN A 49 -1.55 3.62 1.11
N LEU A 50 -0.63 3.09 0.30
CA LEU A 50 -0.86 1.82 -0.42
C LEU A 50 -1.07 0.64 0.53
N LEU A 51 -0.35 0.61 1.65
CA LEU A 51 -0.57 -0.40 2.69
C LEU A 51 -1.95 -0.25 3.35
N ASN A 52 -2.39 0.97 3.64
CA ASN A 52 -3.74 1.23 4.15
C ASN A 52 -4.81 0.82 3.13
N TRP A 53 -4.59 1.01 1.84
CA TRP A 53 -5.52 0.56 0.81
C TRP A 53 -5.56 -0.97 0.70
N GLN A 54 -4.44 -1.66 0.92
CA GLN A 54 -4.43 -3.13 1.04
C GLN A 54 -5.28 -3.61 2.21
N VAL A 55 -5.20 -2.93 3.37
CA VAL A 55 -6.10 -3.20 4.51
C VAL A 55 -7.57 -2.96 4.12
N ALA A 56 -7.87 -1.87 3.41
CA ALA A 56 -9.22 -1.55 2.95
C ALA A 56 -9.80 -2.60 1.98
N ILE A 57 -8.96 -3.25 1.17
CA ILE A 57 -9.36 -4.37 0.29
C ILE A 57 -9.96 -5.52 1.08
N PHE A 58 -9.66 -5.68 2.37
CA PHE A 58 -10.24 -6.74 3.21
C PHE A 58 -11.39 -6.24 4.08
N LEU A 59 -11.29 -5.01 4.59
CA LEU A 59 -12.29 -4.48 5.53
C LEU A 59 -13.58 -3.99 4.86
N TYR A 60 -13.50 -3.54 3.60
CA TYR A 60 -14.62 -2.89 2.92
C TYR A 60 -14.89 -3.55 1.56
N PRO A 61 -16.14 -3.53 1.07
CA PRO A 61 -16.45 -4.04 -0.27
C PRO A 61 -15.93 -3.11 -1.39
N GLU A 62 -15.56 -1.88 -1.04
CA GLU A 62 -15.08 -0.90 -2.00
C GLU A 62 -14.16 0.15 -1.38
N LEU A 63 -13.41 0.86 -2.22
CA LEU A 63 -12.70 2.09 -1.89
C LEU A 63 -13.10 3.20 -2.87
N ASP A 64 -13.61 4.30 -2.33
CA ASP A 64 -13.92 5.51 -3.09
C ASP A 64 -12.82 6.56 -2.90
N LEU A 65 -11.99 6.75 -3.92
CA LEU A 65 -10.88 7.71 -3.91
C LEU A 65 -11.36 9.16 -3.78
N SER A 66 -12.61 9.49 -4.14
CA SER A 66 -13.15 10.84 -3.96
C SER A 66 -13.31 11.22 -2.49
N THR A 67 -13.35 10.21 -1.60
CA THR A 67 -13.47 10.39 -0.15
C THR A 67 -12.11 10.41 0.56
N VAL A 68 -11.03 10.02 -0.13
CA VAL A 68 -9.68 9.98 0.44
C VAL A 68 -9.10 11.40 0.47
N PRO A 69 -8.55 11.86 1.62
CA PRO A 69 -7.95 13.18 1.70
C PRO A 69 -6.82 13.37 0.69
N VAL A 70 -6.95 14.39 -0.18
CA VAL A 70 -5.98 14.70 -1.25
C VAL A 70 -4.61 15.15 -0.70
N ARG A 71 -4.56 15.63 0.55
CA ARG A 71 -3.39 16.31 1.13
C ARG A 71 -2.98 15.71 2.46
N ARG A 72 -2.72 14.41 2.47
CA ARG A 72 -1.97 13.82 3.59
C ARG A 72 -0.57 14.44 3.59
N GLU A 73 -0.22 15.14 4.66
CA GLU A 73 1.13 15.69 4.83
C GLU A 73 2.17 14.56 4.88
N PRO A 74 3.33 14.72 4.21
CA PRO A 74 4.41 13.77 4.32
C PRO A 74 4.88 13.60 5.76
N LEU A 75 5.15 12.36 6.16
CA LEU A 75 5.82 12.09 7.41
C LEU A 75 7.22 12.71 7.40
N ALA A 76 7.62 13.28 8.55
CA ALA A 76 8.80 14.11 8.66
C ALA A 76 10.10 13.32 8.89
N SER A 77 10.00 12.08 9.36
CA SER A 77 11.17 11.24 9.67
C SER A 77 10.96 9.79 9.24
N ARG A 78 12.09 9.10 9.02
CA ARG A 78 12.15 7.66 8.82
C ARG A 78 11.50 6.94 9.99
N GLN A 79 11.71 7.38 11.22
CA GLN A 79 11.13 6.71 12.38
C GLN A 79 9.59 6.76 12.34
N ASP A 80 9.00 7.89 11.97
CA ASP A 80 7.54 8.01 11.84
C ASP A 80 7.01 7.11 10.73
N ILE A 81 7.73 7.06 9.59
CA ILE A 81 7.43 6.17 8.47
C ILE A 81 7.42 4.71 8.91
N LEU A 82 8.46 4.27 9.63
CA LEU A 82 8.57 2.89 10.10
C LEU A 82 7.48 2.56 11.13
N ASN A 83 7.22 3.46 12.08
CA ASN A 83 6.19 3.24 13.11
C ASN A 83 4.82 2.99 12.50
N GLU A 84 4.41 3.82 11.53
CA GLU A 84 3.10 3.66 10.91
C GLU A 84 3.05 2.47 9.96
N PHE A 85 4.13 2.22 9.21
CA PHE A 85 4.22 1.05 8.35
C PHE A 85 4.12 -0.25 9.15
N ASP A 86 4.84 -0.35 10.27
CA ASP A 86 4.83 -1.53 11.15
C ASP A 86 3.46 -1.74 11.80
N SER A 87 2.80 -0.67 12.24
CA SER A 87 1.43 -0.75 12.79
C SER A 87 0.43 -1.27 11.75
N ASN A 88 0.58 -0.89 10.48
CA ASN A 88 -0.33 -1.31 9.43
C ASN A 88 -0.01 -2.70 8.87
N ILE A 89 1.26 -3.13 8.94
CA ILE A 89 1.63 -4.52 8.64
C ILE A 89 0.88 -5.47 9.58
N VAL A 90 0.92 -5.23 10.90
CA VAL A 90 0.26 -6.11 11.88
C VAL A 90 -1.21 -6.31 11.53
N LYS A 91 -1.93 -5.23 11.21
CA LYS A 91 -3.35 -5.31 10.80
C LYS A 91 -3.54 -6.12 9.53
N LEU A 92 -2.69 -5.92 8.52
CA LEU A 92 -2.81 -6.66 7.26
C LEU A 92 -2.46 -8.14 7.44
N GLU A 93 -1.47 -8.46 8.27
CA GLU A 93 -1.10 -9.85 8.59
C GLU A 93 -2.25 -10.59 9.28
N GLU A 94 -2.92 -9.95 10.24
CA GLU A 94 -4.13 -10.47 10.89
C GLU A 94 -5.24 -10.75 9.85
N LEU A 95 -5.52 -9.79 8.97
CA LEU A 95 -6.54 -9.94 7.91
C LEU A 95 -6.19 -11.05 6.91
N LEU A 96 -4.92 -11.18 6.54
CA LEU A 96 -4.45 -12.26 5.67
C LEU A 96 -4.54 -13.63 6.35
N ALA A 97 -4.30 -13.70 7.66
CA ALA A 97 -4.45 -14.92 8.44
C ALA A 97 -5.94 -15.36 8.50
N GLU A 98 -6.84 -14.42 8.74
CA GLU A 98 -8.27 -14.66 8.93
C GLU A 98 -9.05 -14.88 7.63
N CYS A 99 -8.63 -14.29 6.50
CA CYS A 99 -9.38 -14.41 5.25
C CYS A 99 -9.42 -15.87 4.73
N ASP A 100 -10.51 -16.25 4.07
CA ASP A 100 -10.63 -17.54 3.39
C ASP A 100 -10.65 -17.39 1.86
N GLU A 101 -10.65 -18.50 1.13
CA GLU A 101 -10.67 -18.46 -0.34
C GLU A 101 -11.99 -17.87 -0.88
N LYS A 102 -13.08 -17.92 -0.11
CA LYS A 102 -14.36 -17.29 -0.46
C LYS A 102 -14.22 -15.77 -0.45
N MET A 103 -13.74 -15.19 0.65
CA MET A 103 -13.50 -13.75 0.77
C MET A 103 -12.55 -13.26 -0.33
N LEU A 104 -11.46 -13.99 -0.58
CA LEU A 104 -10.52 -13.66 -1.66
C LEU A 104 -11.16 -13.64 -3.06
N GLY A 105 -12.22 -14.44 -3.26
CA GLY A 105 -13.01 -14.49 -4.48
C GLY A 105 -14.13 -13.47 -4.57
N GLU A 106 -14.47 -12.77 -3.48
CA GLU A 106 -15.53 -11.74 -3.49
C GLU A 106 -15.14 -10.56 -4.38
N GLU A 107 -16.14 -10.02 -5.08
CA GLU A 107 -15.97 -8.81 -5.86
C GLU A 107 -15.66 -7.61 -4.96
N TRP A 108 -14.69 -6.82 -5.36
CA TRP A 108 -14.28 -5.58 -4.72
C TRP A 108 -14.20 -4.45 -5.74
N THR A 109 -14.66 -3.26 -5.38
CA THR A 109 -14.73 -2.10 -6.28
C THR A 109 -13.79 -0.99 -5.86
N LEU A 110 -13.00 -0.44 -6.79
CA LEU A 110 -12.34 0.85 -6.62
C LEU A 110 -13.01 1.85 -7.55
N ARG A 111 -13.38 3.00 -6.98
CA ARG A 111 -14.11 4.07 -7.67
C ARG A 111 -13.59 5.44 -7.30
N ASN A 112 -14.02 6.44 -8.04
CA ASN A 112 -13.82 7.85 -7.75
C ASN A 112 -15.16 8.56 -7.95
N GLY A 113 -15.93 8.69 -6.87
CA GLY A 113 -17.33 9.10 -6.91
C GLY A 113 -18.16 8.09 -7.70
N ASP A 114 -18.85 8.56 -8.73
CA ASP A 114 -19.70 7.74 -9.61
C ASP A 114 -18.89 6.94 -10.66
N HIS A 115 -17.59 7.23 -10.83
CA HIS A 115 -16.76 6.55 -11.81
C HIS A 115 -16.11 5.28 -11.22
N ILE A 116 -16.54 4.11 -11.68
CA ILE A 116 -15.87 2.83 -11.36
C ILE A 116 -14.56 2.74 -12.14
N ILE A 117 -13.45 2.64 -11.41
CA ILE A 117 -12.10 2.48 -11.96
C ILE A 117 -11.83 1.00 -12.23
N LEU A 118 -12.14 0.14 -11.26
CA LEU A 118 -12.02 -1.31 -11.38
C LEU A 118 -13.04 -2.03 -10.49
N ARG A 119 -13.38 -3.25 -10.90
CA ARG A 119 -14.26 -4.16 -10.19
C ARG A 119 -13.79 -5.58 -10.46
N GLN A 120 -13.29 -6.26 -9.43
CA GLN A 120 -12.59 -7.53 -9.57
C GLN A 120 -12.52 -8.28 -8.24
N PRO A 121 -12.17 -9.59 -8.21
CA PRO A 121 -11.97 -10.31 -6.97
C PRO A 121 -10.93 -9.66 -6.05
N ARG A 122 -11.15 -9.70 -4.72
CA ARG A 122 -10.20 -9.15 -3.72
C ARG A 122 -8.77 -9.66 -3.92
N ALA A 123 -8.59 -10.92 -4.27
CA ALA A 123 -7.29 -11.51 -4.61
C ALA A 123 -6.54 -10.73 -5.72
N ILE A 124 -7.26 -10.39 -6.79
CA ILE A 124 -6.68 -9.66 -7.92
C ILE A 124 -6.46 -8.19 -7.55
N ALA A 125 -7.38 -7.58 -6.79
CA ALA A 125 -7.21 -6.23 -6.27
C ALA A 125 -5.96 -6.12 -5.39
N LEU A 126 -5.76 -7.05 -4.45
CA LEU A 126 -4.57 -7.09 -3.61
C LEU A 126 -3.30 -7.24 -4.45
N ARG A 127 -3.29 -8.15 -5.44
CA ARG A 127 -2.12 -8.38 -6.29
C ARG A 127 -1.74 -7.15 -7.11
N THR A 128 -2.72 -6.48 -7.71
CA THR A 128 -2.49 -5.42 -8.71
C THR A 128 -2.48 -4.03 -8.07
N PHE A 129 -3.60 -3.62 -7.47
CA PHE A 129 -3.77 -2.31 -6.84
C PHE A 129 -3.01 -2.19 -5.52
N GLY A 130 -2.83 -3.30 -4.80
CA GLY A 130 -2.00 -3.33 -3.59
C GLY A 130 -0.51 -3.52 -3.88
N LEU A 131 -0.13 -4.75 -4.17
CA LEU A 131 1.27 -5.19 -4.21
C LEU A 131 2.04 -4.67 -5.43
N SER A 132 1.54 -4.86 -6.65
CA SER A 132 2.24 -4.36 -7.85
C SER A 132 2.40 -2.84 -7.82
N HIS A 133 1.39 -2.11 -7.32
CA HIS A 133 1.46 -0.67 -7.15
C HIS A 133 2.51 -0.27 -6.11
N MET A 134 2.59 -0.98 -4.99
CA MET A 134 3.64 -0.79 -3.98
C MET A 134 5.03 -1.08 -4.53
N VAL A 135 5.20 -2.17 -5.28
CA VAL A 135 6.49 -2.52 -5.92
C VAL A 135 6.94 -1.42 -6.89
N HIS A 136 6.01 -0.89 -7.69
CA HIS A 136 6.29 0.21 -8.62
C HIS A 136 6.82 1.46 -7.88
N HIS A 137 6.11 1.92 -6.85
CA HIS A 137 6.53 3.12 -6.11
C HIS A 137 7.74 2.88 -5.20
N ARG A 138 7.93 1.66 -4.68
CA ARG A 138 9.15 1.29 -3.96
C ARG A 138 10.37 1.43 -4.87
N ALA A 139 10.28 0.99 -6.13
CA ALA A 139 11.38 1.13 -7.08
C ALA A 139 11.78 2.60 -7.30
N GLN A 140 10.82 3.53 -7.25
CA GLN A 140 11.09 4.97 -7.37
C GLN A 140 11.92 5.53 -6.21
N LEU A 141 11.95 4.88 -5.03
CA LEU A 141 12.82 5.29 -3.91
C LEU A 141 14.31 5.01 -4.18
N GLY A 142 14.62 4.13 -5.14
CA GLY A 142 16.00 3.76 -5.49
C GLY A 142 16.56 4.46 -6.74
N VAL A 143 15.84 5.46 -7.28
CA VAL A 143 16.24 6.22 -8.48
C VAL A 143 17.02 7.47 -8.09
#